data_AF-A0A0F9IUQ5-F1
#
_entry.id   AF-A0A0F9IUQ5-F1
#
_cell.length_a   1.000
_cell.length_b   1.000
_cell.length_c   1.000
_cell.angle_alpha   90.00
_cell.angle_beta   90.00
_cell.angle_gamma   90.00
#
_symmetry.space_group_name_H-M   'P 1'
#
loop_
_entity.id
_entity.type
_entity.pdbx_description
1 polymer ?
#
loop_
_entity_poly.entity_id
_entity_poly.type
_entity_poly.pdbx_seq_one_letter_code
_entity_poly.pdbx_strand_id
1 'polypeptide(L)' 'MTDLLTPDEVRAMELKAIWPYEDLAQLCRNYLTLWDELEAERELSDKLVKQVRELEQRNEWLNECLNEEQADRNAR' A
#
# COMPACT_ATOMS: atom_id res chain seq x y z
N MET A 1 0.95 -11.02 22.36
CA MET A 1 0.91 -10.08 21.21
C MET A 1 1.32 -8.75 21.77
N THR A 2 2.27 -8.06 21.14
CA THR A 2 2.63 -6.70 21.56
C THR A 2 1.43 -5.81 21.30
N ASP A 3 0.81 -5.30 22.35
CA ASP A 3 -0.28 -4.32 22.29
C ASP A 3 0.30 -3.01 21.71
N LEU A 4 0.37 -2.95 20.38
CA LEU A 4 0.79 -1.76 19.66
C LEU A 4 -0.38 -0.79 19.65
N LEU A 5 -0.10 0.46 20.02
CA LEU A 5 -1.09 1.53 20.03
C LEU A 5 -1.55 1.86 18.61
N THR A 6 -2.85 2.00 18.43
CA THR A 6 -3.44 2.50 17.18
C THR A 6 -3.16 4.00 17.01
N PRO A 7 -3.20 4.52 15.77
CA PRO A 7 -3.03 5.96 15.52
C PRO A 7 -4.01 6.83 16.31
N ASP A 8 -5.24 6.36 16.49
CA ASP A 8 -6.27 7.11 17.21
C ASP A 8 -6.01 7.15 18.72
N GLU A 9 -5.49 6.05 19.28
CA GLU A 9 -5.00 6.03 20.67
C GLU A 9 -3.81 6.98 20.85
N VAL A 10 -2.88 7.02 19.90
CA VAL A 10 -1.72 7.93 19.94
C VAL A 10 -2.14 9.39 19.78
N ARG A 11 -3.11 9.70 18.92
CA ARG A 11 -3.72 11.06 18.82
C ARG A 11 -4.34 11.49 20.15
N ALA A 12 -5.09 10.59 20.79
CA ALA A 12 -5.69 10.88 22.08
C ALA A 12 -4.65 11.10 23.19
N MET A 13 -3.49 10.45 23.11
CA MET A 13 -2.36 10.66 24.02
C MET A 13 -1.66 11.99 23.75
N GLU A 14 -1.43 12.36 22.48
CA GLU A 14 -0.81 13.63 22.07
C GLU A 14 -1.58 14.83 22.63
N LEU A 15 -2.91 14.82 22.50
CA LEU A 15 -3.80 15.87 23.02
C LEU A 15 -3.79 15.99 24.55
N LYS A 16 -3.45 14.91 25.27
CA LYS A 16 -3.40 14.86 26.74
C LYS A 16 -2.00 15.12 27.28
N ALA A 17 -0.97 15.04 26.45
CA ALA A 17 0.41 15.34 26.81
C ALA A 17 0.62 16.86 26.90
N ILE A 18 0.06 17.47 27.95
CA ILE A 18 0.35 18.85 28.35
C ILE A 18 1.53 18.82 29.33
N TRP A 19 2.25 19.94 29.45
CA TRP A 19 3.40 20.17 30.34
C TRP A 19 3.37 19.31 31.63
N PRO A 20 4.46 18.62 31.98
CA PRO A 20 5.83 18.74 31.43
C PRO A 20 6.17 17.73 30.32
N TYR A 21 5.21 17.00 29.76
CA TYR A 21 5.49 15.86 28.87
C TYR A 21 5.67 16.25 27.39
N GLU A 22 6.46 17.28 27.10
CA GLU A 22 6.71 17.75 25.72
C GLU A 22 7.37 16.67 24.84
N ASP A 23 8.28 15.89 25.40
CA ASP A 23 8.94 14.77 24.70
C ASP A 23 7.93 13.68 24.28
N LEU A 24 6.91 13.42 25.10
CA LEU A 24 5.86 12.46 24.78
C LEU A 24 5.00 12.97 23.62
N ALA A 25 4.62 14.26 23.65
CA ALA A 25 3.87 14.87 22.56
C ALA A 25 4.66 14.79 21.23
N GLN A 26 5.97 15.03 21.28
CA GLN A 26 6.81 14.90 20.10
C GLN A 26 6.91 13.45 19.59
N LEU A 27 7.03 12.48 20.48
CA LEU A 27 7.01 11.05 20.11
C LEU A 27 5.69 10.66 19.46
N CYS A 28 4.56 11.12 20.01
CA CYS A 28 3.24 10.89 19.40
C CYS A 28 3.14 11.48 18.00
N ARG A 29 3.61 12.73 17.80
CA ARG A 29 3.65 13.35 16.47
C ARG A 29 4.52 12.58 15.49
N ASN A 30 5.73 12.18 15.89
CA ASN A 30 6.62 11.39 15.05
C ASN A 30 5.98 10.05 14.66
N TYR A 31 5.33 9.38 15.61
CA TYR A 31 4.61 8.13 15.34
C TYR A 31 3.50 8.32 14.30
N LEU A 32 2.68 9.37 14.46
CA LEU A 32 1.59 9.66 13.53
C LEU A 32 2.11 10.01 12.13
N THR A 33 3.19 10.78 12.02
CA THR A 33 3.83 11.07 10.73
C THR A 33 4.31 9.80 10.05
N LEU A 34 5.01 8.91 10.77
CA LEU A 34 5.45 7.63 10.20
C LEU A 34 4.27 6.74 9.81
N TRP A 35 3.15 6.84 10.52
CA TRP A 35 1.94 6.12 10.16
C TRP A 35 1.32 6.63 8.86
N ASP A 36 1.23 7.95 8.69
CA ASP A 36 0.74 8.58 7.46
C ASP A 36 1.64 8.23 6.26
N GLU A 37 2.96 8.26 6.45
CA GLU A 37 3.93 7.82 5.43
C GLU A 37 3.72 6.34 5.05
N LEU A 38 3.52 5.47 6.03
CA LEU A 38 3.25 4.04 5.78
C LEU A 38 1.93 3.82 5.03
N GLU A 39 0.89 4.59 5.35
CA GLU A 39 -0.40 4.52 4.67
C GLU A 39 -0.28 4.97 3.21
N ALA A 40 0.46 6.05 2.94
CA ALA A 40 0.75 6.51 1.59
C ALA A 40 1.51 5.47 0.76
N GLU A 41 2.54 4.84 1.33
CA GLU A 41 3.30 3.77 0.67
C GLU A 41 2.43 2.54 0.39
N ARG A 42 1.51 2.19 1.29
CA ARG A 42 0.54 1.10 1.06
C ARG A 42 -0.40 1.43 -0.10
N GLU A 43 -0.94 2.66 -0.14
CA GLU A 43 -1.81 3.08 -1.24
C GLU A 43 -1.08 3.03 -2.60
N LEU A 44 0.18 3.45 -2.63
CA LEU A 44 1.02 3.35 -3.83
C LEU A 44 1.25 1.88 -4.23
N SER A 45 1.59 1.03 -3.27
CA SER A 45 1.77 -0.41 -3.49
C SER A 45 0.51 -1.05 -4.06
N ASP A 46 -0.66 -0.76 -3.50
CA ASP A 46 -1.94 -1.31 -3.98
C ASP A 46 -2.26 -0.87 -5.41
N LYS A 47 -1.98 0.40 -5.76
CA LYS A 47 -2.09 0.89 -7.13
C LYS A 47 -1.17 0.15 -8.09
N LEU A 48 0.09 -0.07 -7.71
CA LEU A 48 1.06 -0.81 -8.52
C LEU A 48 0.63 -2.26 -8.72
N VAL A 49 0.19 -2.95 -7.67
CA VAL A 49 -0.32 -4.33 -7.75
C VAL A 49 -1.51 -4.41 -8.71
N LYS A 50 -2.42 -3.44 -8.67
CA LYS A 50 -3.55 -3.37 -9.61
C LYS A 50 -3.07 -3.23 -11.06
N GLN A 51 -2.13 -2.33 -11.33
CA GLN A 51 -1.58 -2.14 -12.68
C GLN A 51 -0.85 -3.38 -13.21
N VAL A 52 -0.08 -4.06 -12.35
CA VAL A 52 0.58 -5.31 -12.71
C VAL A 52 -0.45 -6.36 -13.13
N ARG A 53 -1.54 -6.54 -12.37
CA ARG A 53 -2.62 -7.47 -12.74
C ARG A 53 -3.29 -7.13 -14.07
N GLU A 54 -3.53 -5.85 -14.34
CA GLU A 54 -4.08 -5.41 -15.62
C GLU A 54 -3.14 -5.72 -16.79
N LEU A 55 -1.82 -5.58 -16.59
CA LEU A 55 -0.82 -5.92 -17.59
C LEU A 55 -0.71 -7.43 -17.80
N GLU A 56 -0.78 -8.23 -16.72
CA GLU A 56 -0.78 -9.69 -16.80
C GLU A 56 -1.96 -10.21 -17.63
N GLN A 57 -3.18 -9.70 -17.37
CA GLN A 57 -4.37 -10.05 -18.15
C GLN A 57 -4.25 -9.69 -19.63
N ARG A 58 -3.69 -8.50 -19.93
CA ARG A 58 -3.45 -8.09 -21.32
C ARG A 58 -2.41 -8.97 -22.00
N ASN A 59 -1.37 -9.37 -21.28
CA ASN A 59 -0.32 -10.24 -21.80
C ASN A 59 -0.89 -11.64 -22.09
N GLU A 60 -1.71 -12.19 -21.19
CA GLU A 60 -2.42 -13.44 -21.40
C GLU A 60 -3.28 -13.40 -22.68
N TRP A 61 -4.11 -12.36 -22.84
CA TRP A 61 -4.90 -12.17 -24.05
C TRP A 61 -4.05 -12.07 -25.33
N LEU A 62 -2.93 -11.32 -25.28
CA LEU A 62 -2.02 -11.23 -26.43
C LEU A 62 -1.39 -12.59 -26.78
N ASN A 63 -1.06 -13.41 -25.78
CA ASN A 63 -0.53 -14.75 -26.00
C ASN A 63 -1.59 -15.67 -26.62
N GLU A 64 -2.85 -15.57 -26.19
CA GLU A 64 -3.96 -16.29 -26.82
C GLU A 64 -4.09 -15.94 -28.30
N CYS A 65 -4.14 -14.64 -28.64
CA CYS A 65 -4.20 -14.20 -30.03
C CYS A 65 -3.00 -14.67 -30.86
N LEU A 66 -1.80 -14.62 -30.29
CA LEU A 66 -0.59 -15.09 -30.97
C LEU A 66 -0.64 -16.60 -31.24
N ASN A 67 -1.16 -17.39 -30.30
CA ASN A 67 -1.33 -18.83 -30.47
C ASN A 67 -2.35 -19.15 -31.56
N GLU A 68 -3.47 -18.42 -31.62
CA GLU A 68 -4.47 -18.56 -32.68
C GLU A 68 -3.87 -18.27 -34.07
N GLU A 69 -3.15 -17.16 -34.23
CA GLU A 69 -2.49 -16.82 -35.49
C GLU A 69 -1.45 -17.88 -35.91
N GLN A 70 -0.70 -18.43 -34.96
CA GLN A 70 0.27 -19.49 -35.24
C GLN A 70 -0.40 -20.79 -35.66
N ALA A 71 -1.51 -21.17 -35.01
CA ALA A 71 -2.30 -22.33 -35.38
C ALA A 71 -2.86 -22.19 -36.81
N ASP A 72 -3.41 -21.03 -37.15
CA ASP A 72 -3.92 -20.72 -38.50
C ASP A 72 -2.83 -20.76 -39.57
N ARG A 73 -1.61 -20.30 -39.26
CA ARG A 73 -0.48 -20.41 -40.19
C ARG A 73 -0.03 -21.84 -40.42
N ASN A 74 -0.04 -22.69 -39.38
CA ASN A 74 0.39 -24.08 -39.48
C ASN A 74 -0.66 -24.98 -40.15
N ALA A 75 -1.92 -24.53 -40.23
CA ALA A 75 -3.01 -25.24 -40.89
C ALA A 75 -3.11 -24.96 -42.42
N ARG A 76 -2.31 -24.01 -42.94
CA ARG A 76 -2.21 -23.65 -44.36
C ARG A 76 -0.95 -24.21 -44.98
#